data_AF-A0A090LYM8-F1
#
_entry.id   AF-A0A090LYM8-F1
#
_cell.length_a   1.000
_cell.length_b   1.000
_cell.length_c   1.000
_cell.angle_alpha   90.00
_cell.angle_beta   90.00
_cell.angle_gamma   90.00
#
_symmetry.space_group_name_H-M   'P 1'
#
loop_
_entity.id
_entity.type
_entity.pdbx_description
1 polymer ?
#
loop_
_entity_poly.entity_id
_entity_poly.type
_entity_poly.pdbx_seq_one_letter_code
_entity_poly.pdbx_strand_id
1 'polypeptide(L)' 'MAGSDPTGVKQNAFVEANGYAREVVERGFRLRPRTIGLFAVFGVFVPTMIYRGAVMDFDANDARYGRPRKKFL' A
#
# COMPACT_ATOMS: atom_id res chain seq x y z
N MET A 1 10.03 23.47 -35.85
CA MET A 1 8.89 22.54 -36.02
C MET A 1 8.92 21.56 -34.85
N ALA A 2 8.03 21.76 -33.87
CA ALA A 2 7.70 20.77 -32.86
C ALA A 2 6.97 19.63 -33.57
N GLY A 3 7.71 18.63 -34.04
CA GLY A 3 7.16 17.57 -34.90
C GLY A 3 7.13 16.25 -34.18
N SER A 4 6.02 15.95 -33.48
CA SER A 4 5.39 14.62 -33.30
C SER A 4 4.67 14.42 -31.96
N ASP A 5 4.80 15.32 -30.97
CA ASP A 5 4.07 15.20 -29.70
C ASP A 5 2.76 16.01 -29.74
N PRO A 6 1.56 15.34 -29.73
CA PRO A 6 0.27 16.03 -29.75
C PRO A 6 0.00 16.85 -28.48
N THR A 7 0.81 16.71 -27.43
CA THR A 7 0.65 17.45 -26.16
C THR A 7 1.43 18.77 -26.12
N GLY A 8 2.36 18.99 -27.06
CA GLY A 8 3.22 20.18 -27.08
C GLY A 8 4.22 20.27 -25.93
N VAL A 9 4.36 19.21 -25.13
CA VAL A 9 5.28 19.16 -23.99
C VAL A 9 6.67 18.70 -24.48
N LYS A 10 7.73 19.30 -23.93
CA LYS A 10 9.10 18.86 -24.23
C LYS A 10 9.46 17.67 -23.33
N GLN A 11 9.74 16.52 -23.94
CA GLN A 11 10.22 15.34 -23.23
C GLN A 11 11.46 15.64 -22.39
N ASN A 12 11.46 15.15 -21.15
CA ASN A 12 12.59 15.27 -20.23
C ASN A 12 13.10 13.88 -19.87
N ALA A 13 14.30 13.55 -20.33
CA ALA A 13 14.89 12.23 -20.15
C ALA A 13 14.95 11.76 -18.68
N PHE A 14 15.15 12.68 -17.72
CA PHE A 14 15.17 12.32 -16.29
C PHE A 14 13.77 11.98 -15.76
N VAL A 15 12.74 12.68 -16.25
CA VAL A 15 11.35 12.42 -15.88
C VAL A 15 10.89 11.10 -16.46
N GLU A 16 11.15 10.86 -17.75
CA GLU A 16 10.81 9.61 -18.43
C GLU A 16 11.52 8.41 -17.78
N ALA A 17 12.83 8.53 -17.50
CA ALA A 17 13.58 7.46 -16.85
C ALA A 17 13.07 7.15 -15.43
N ASN A 18 12.72 8.17 -14.65
CA ASN A 18 12.13 7.98 -13.32
C ASN A 18 10.72 7.38 -13.39
N GLY A 19 9.90 7.80 -14.36
CA GLY A 19 8.59 7.22 -14.62
C GLY A 19 8.72 5.73 -14.94
N TYR A 20 9.54 5.40 -15.93
CA TYR A 20 9.82 4.02 -16.31
C TYR A 20 10.31 3.16 -15.13
N ALA A 21 11.28 3.65 -14.36
CA ALA A 21 11.81 2.91 -13.21
C ALA A 21 10.75 2.55 -12.15
N ARG A 22 9.70 3.37 -12.01
CA ARG A 22 8.57 3.12 -11.09
C ARG A 22 7.55 2.15 -11.69
N GLU A 23 7.31 2.23 -12.99
CA GLU A 23 6.37 1.36 -13.69
C GLU A 23 6.87 -0.09 -13.80
N VAL A 24 8.19 -0.31 -13.85
CA VAL A 24 8.79 -1.65 -13.95
C VAL A 24 9.53 -2.10 -12.69
N VAL A 25 9.15 -1.56 -11.52
CA VAL A 25 9.85 -1.81 -10.25
C VAL A 25 9.90 -3.30 -9.90
N GLU A 26 8.91 -4.07 -10.34
CA GLU A 26 8.79 -5.52 -10.14
C GLU A 26 9.91 -6.30 -10.83
N ARG A 27 10.45 -5.80 -11.95
CA ARG A 27 11.57 -6.45 -12.65
C ARG A 27 12.86 -6.44 -11.84
N GLY A 28 13.03 -5.43 -10.98
CA GLY A 28 14.18 -5.29 -10.09
C GLY A 28 13.99 -5.88 -8.70
N PHE A 29 12.76 -6.31 -8.37
CA PHE A 29 12.42 -6.76 -7.03
C PHE A 29 13.15 -8.06 -6.66
N ARG A 30 13.65 -8.14 -5.42
CA ARG A 30 14.26 -9.35 -4.86
C ARG A 30 13.85 -9.54 -3.41
N LEU A 31 13.67 -10.81 -3.05
CA LEU A 31 13.54 -11.22 -1.65
C LEU A 31 14.91 -11.09 -0.98
N ARG A 32 15.05 -10.07 -0.13
CA ARG A 32 16.19 -9.82 0.73
C ARG A 32 15.68 -9.76 2.16
N PRO A 33 16.52 -10.00 3.18
CA PRO A 33 16.09 -9.90 4.57
C PRO A 33 15.35 -8.58 4.89
N ARG A 34 15.83 -7.46 4.32
CA ARG A 34 15.16 -6.16 4.43
C ARG A 34 13.78 -6.12 3.80
N THR A 35 13.59 -6.65 2.58
CA THR A 35 12.29 -6.62 1.91
C THR A 35 11.31 -7.56 2.60
N ILE A 36 11.76 -8.74 3.02
CA ILE A 36 10.97 -9.69 3.82
C ILE A 36 10.53 -9.03 5.15
N GLY A 37 11.44 -8.35 5.85
CA GLY A 37 11.09 -7.61 7.07
C GLY A 37 10.03 -6.54 6.84
N LEU A 38 10.13 -5.79 5.73
CA LEU A 38 9.10 -4.80 5.36
C LEU A 38 7.75 -5.46 5.05
N PHE A 39 7.72 -6.59 4.34
CA PHE A 39 6.48 -7.33 4.11
C PHE A 39 5.88 -7.88 5.41
N ALA A 40 6.70 -8.43 6.30
CA ALA A 40 6.22 -8.95 7.57
C ALA A 40 5.60 -7.84 8.43
N VAL A 41 6.26 -6.68 8.52
CA VAL A 41 5.77 -5.56 9.32
C VAL A 41 4.55 -4.90 8.68
N PHE A 42 4.65 -4.43 7.44
CA PHE A 42 3.61 -3.61 6.83
C PHE A 42 2.55 -4.41 6.07
N GLY A 43 2.89 -5.61 5.59
CA GLY A 43 1.95 -6.48 4.90
C GLY A 43 1.12 -7.36 5.85
N VAL A 44 1.65 -7.69 7.03
CA VAL A 44 0.98 -8.63 7.95
C VAL A 44 0.75 -7.99 9.32
N PHE A 45 1.82 -7.60 10.01
CA PHE A 45 1.74 -7.22 11.43
C PHE A 45 0.86 -5.98 11.65
N VAL A 46 1.13 -4.89 10.91
CA VAL A 46 0.37 -3.63 11.06
C VAL A 46 -1.12 -3.82 10.72
N PRO A 47 -1.52 -4.39 9.57
CA PRO A 47 -2.93 -4.63 9.28
C PRO A 47 -3.61 -5.52 10.33
N THR A 48 -2.92 -6.55 10.81
CA THR A 48 -3.46 -7.46 11.84
C THR A 48 -3.71 -6.74 13.16
N MET A 49 -2.78 -5.88 13.59
CA MET A 49 -2.95 -5.11 14.82
C MET A 49 -4.08 -4.09 14.69
N ILE A 50 -4.17 -3.38 13.56
CA ILE A 50 -5.26 -2.43 13.30
C ILE A 50 -6.60 -3.15 13.34
N TYR A 51 -6.71 -4.29 12.67
CA TYR A 51 -7.92 -5.10 12.66
C TYR A 51 -8.32 -5.52 14.07
N ARG A 52 -7.38 -6.10 14.84
CA ARG A 52 -7.65 -6.54 16.22
C ARG A 52 -8.06 -5.37 17.12
N GLY A 53 -7.37 -4.25 17.03
CA GLY A 53 -7.71 -3.05 17.81
C GLY A 53 -9.12 -2.55 17.50
N ALA A 54 -9.45 -2.40 16.21
CA ALA A 54 -10.78 -1.97 15.79
C ALA A 54 -11.89 -2.93 16.24
N VAL A 55 -11.68 -4.25 16.10
CA VAL A 55 -12.65 -5.25 16.56
C VAL A 55 -12.83 -5.21 18.08
N MET A 56 -11.74 -5.04 18.84
CA MET A 56 -11.82 -4.88 20.30
C MET A 56 -12.62 -3.64 20.69
N ASP A 57 -12.44 -2.52 19.98
CA ASP A 57 -13.21 -1.29 20.22
C ASP A 57 -14.69 -1.49 19.90
N PHE A 58 -15.02 -2.20 18.82
CA PHE A 58 -16.42 -2.53 18.48
C PHE A 58 -17.05 -3.47 19.52
N ASP A 59 -16.33 -4.50 19.95
CA ASP A 59 -16.80 -5.43 20.98
C ASP A 59 -17.03 -4.74 22.33
N ALA A 60 -16.15 -3.80 22.69
CA ALA A 60 -16.31 -3.00 23.90
C ALA A 60 -17.55 -2.09 23.83
N ASN A 61 -17.82 -1.50 22.66
CA ASN A 61 -19.03 -0.73 22.43
C ASN A 61 -20.29 -1.62 22.47
N ASP A 62 -20.28 -2.77 21.80
CA ASP A 62 -21.44 -3.67 21.79
C ASP A 62 -21.76 -4.17 23.20
N ALA A 63 -20.74 -4.52 24.01
CA ALA A 63 -20.92 -4.87 25.41
C ALA A 63 -21.53 -3.72 26.24
N ARG A 64 -21.08 -2.48 26.00
CA ARG A 64 -21.59 -1.28 26.69
C ARG A 64 -23.06 -0.99 26.37
N TYR A 65 -23.51 -1.31 25.16
CA TYR A 65 -24.89 -1.05 24.70
C TYR A 65 -25.79 -2.31 24.72
N GLY A 66 -25.33 -3.42 25.32
CA GLY A 66 -26.09 -4.67 25.40
C GLY A 66 -26.38 -5.31 24.03
N ARG A 67 -25.56 -5.02 23.02
CA ARG A 67 -25.69 -5.58 21.67
C ARG A 67 -24.92 -6.89 21.57
N PRO A 68 -25.40 -7.85 20.76
CA PRO A 68 -24.64 -9.06 20.49
C PRO A 68 -23.36 -8.72 19.74
N ARG A 69 -22.23 -9.33 20.13
CA ARG A 69 -20.95 -9.17 19.43
C ARG A 69 -21.08 -9.61 17.97
N LYS A 70 -20.47 -8.82 17.08
CA LYS A 70 -20.42 -9.15 15.66
C LYS A 70 -19.07 -9.73 15.31
N LYS A 71 -19.09 -10.85 14.60
CA LYS A 71 -17.87 -11.35 13.97
C LYS A 71 -17.57 -10.48 12.76
N PHE A 72 -16.62 -9.58 12.90
CA PHE A 72 -15.89 -9.06 11.77
C PHE A 72 -14.93 -10.18 11.32
N LEU A 73 -14.64 -10.27 10.00
CA LEU A 73 -13.76 -11.26 9.33
C LEU A 73 -13.23 -12.44 10.20
#